data_AF-A0A0L7KU61-F1
#
_entry.id   AF-A0A0L7KU61-F1
#
_cell.length_a   1.000
_cell.length_b   1.000
_cell.length_c   1.000
_cell.angle_alpha   90.00
_cell.angle_beta   90.00
_cell.angle_gamma   90.00
#
_symmetry.space_group_name_H-M   'P 1'
#
loop_
_entity.id
_entity.type
_entity.pdbx_description
1 polymer ?
#
loop_
_entity_poly.entity_id
_entity_poly.type
_entity_poly.pdbx_seq_one_letter_code
_entity_poly.pdbx_strand_id
1 'polypeptide(L)'
;MSQVARMYPAVQWPVSRGTPGLASHVKWDHSTKWSVAHYGHAANSGEHVIEYDLSKADDAFIGGHNIDGRVLFPATGYLTLVGRTMAKLNNKKPEETAIVLENVQFRRTTIVPCDAPVKFLVSVRDSTGEFDVCEGGSVAVTGSVRLAGEPGAERLDLGEPDGDGADEALLTDDIYKEMRLRGYNYGGVFRGIVSSDTRCAAGELAWDGNWIPFMDTMVQFGIIGIDTRELYLPTRLQRAYIGPHAQPPPGTPVAVRMHRALDVITAGGVELRGVKYSLARRRANPQPAPKIEKYTFVPYDNVSVGAKDTSRSKRDALTVTLQVLLENAGTLQLR
;
A
#
# COMPACT_ATOMS: atom_id res chain seq x y z
N MET A 1 30.58 43.80 -30.35
CA MET A 1 30.55 45.15 -29.73
C MET A 1 29.30 45.86 -30.21
N SER A 2 28.53 46.49 -29.32
CA SER A 2 27.31 47.22 -29.69
C SER A 2 27.63 48.35 -30.68
N GLN A 3 26.67 48.71 -31.55
CA GLN A 3 26.85 49.81 -32.52
C GLN A 3 27.20 51.15 -31.85
N VAL A 4 26.74 51.36 -30.60
CA VAL A 4 27.02 52.55 -29.79
C VAL A 4 28.50 52.66 -29.43
N ALA A 5 29.19 51.54 -29.20
CA ALA A 5 30.61 51.54 -28.83
C ALA A 5 31.53 52.05 -29.96
N ARG A 6 31.05 52.11 -31.21
CA ARG A 6 31.81 52.62 -32.36
C ARG A 6 31.79 54.15 -32.49
N MET A 7 30.92 54.84 -31.75
CA MET A 7 30.81 56.30 -31.77
C MET A 7 31.81 57.00 -30.84
N TYR A 8 32.53 56.23 -30.00
CA TYR A 8 33.48 56.75 -29.03
C TYR A 8 34.87 56.13 -29.25
N PRO A 9 35.95 56.82 -28.80
CA PRO A 9 37.29 56.25 -28.82
C PRO A 9 37.35 54.90 -28.11
N ALA A 10 38.23 54.02 -28.58
CA ALA A 10 38.38 52.68 -28.00
C ALA A 10 38.80 52.76 -26.53
N VAL A 11 38.07 52.06 -25.67
CA VAL A 11 38.38 51.96 -24.24
C VAL A 11 39.71 51.23 -24.06
N GLN A 12 40.63 51.83 -23.29
CA GLN A 12 41.89 51.20 -22.94
C GLN A 12 41.71 50.26 -21.75
N TRP A 13 42.08 48.99 -21.98
CA TRP A 13 42.06 47.95 -20.97
C TRP A 13 43.49 47.68 -20.47
N PRO A 14 43.69 47.28 -19.20
CA PRO A 14 42.68 47.05 -18.17
C PRO A 14 42.08 48.35 -17.61
N VAL A 15 40.86 48.26 -17.08
CA VAL A 15 40.19 49.40 -16.43
C VAL A 15 40.95 49.88 -15.20
N SER A 16 40.78 51.16 -14.86
CA SER A 16 41.41 51.78 -13.70
C SER A 16 40.96 51.16 -12.38
N ARG A 17 41.85 51.19 -11.39
CA ARG A 17 41.54 50.83 -9.99
C ARG A 17 40.42 51.72 -9.46
N GLY A 18 39.33 51.11 -8.98
CA GLY A 18 38.13 51.82 -8.51
C GLY A 18 36.93 51.79 -9.46
N THR A 19 37.07 51.17 -10.64
CA THR A 19 35.93 50.91 -11.53
C THR A 19 34.92 49.98 -10.84
N PRO A 20 33.64 50.37 -10.70
CA PRO A 20 32.63 49.55 -10.00
C PRO A 20 32.47 48.15 -10.61
N GLY A 21 32.34 47.14 -9.75
CA GLY A 21 32.07 45.78 -10.17
C GLY A 21 30.65 45.60 -10.70
N LEU A 22 30.49 44.86 -11.79
CA LEU A 22 29.17 44.59 -12.38
C LEU A 22 28.36 43.51 -11.63
N ALA A 23 29.01 42.73 -10.76
CA ALA A 23 28.41 41.53 -10.15
C ALA A 23 27.14 41.82 -9.33
N SER A 24 27.10 42.94 -8.60
CA SER A 24 25.93 43.32 -7.77
C SER A 24 24.76 43.88 -8.56
N HIS A 25 24.98 44.26 -9.82
CA HIS A 25 23.94 44.82 -10.70
C HIS A 25 23.25 43.76 -11.55
N VAL A 26 23.83 42.57 -11.66
CA VAL A 26 23.21 41.42 -12.33
C VAL A 26 22.34 40.68 -11.33
N LYS A 27 21.02 40.82 -11.46
CA LYS A 27 20.04 40.07 -10.68
C LYS A 27 19.52 38.89 -11.49
N TRP A 28 19.27 37.77 -10.82
CA TRP A 28 18.65 36.58 -11.40
C TRP A 28 17.21 36.48 -10.91
N ASP A 29 16.37 35.75 -11.65
CA ASP A 29 15.06 35.37 -11.14
C ASP A 29 15.21 34.29 -10.06
N HIS A 30 14.89 34.66 -8.82
CA HIS A 30 14.93 33.77 -7.65
C HIS A 30 13.53 33.25 -7.27
N SER A 31 12.55 33.28 -8.18
CA SER A 31 11.19 32.79 -7.95
C SER A 31 11.15 31.29 -7.61
N THR A 32 11.99 30.48 -8.26
CA THR A 32 12.12 29.04 -8.00
C THR A 32 13.01 28.79 -6.78
N LYS A 33 12.42 28.21 -5.72
CA LYS A 33 13.15 27.76 -4.53
C LYS A 33 13.67 26.34 -4.73
N TRP A 34 14.93 26.13 -4.40
CA TRP A 34 15.57 24.81 -4.45
C TRP A 34 15.64 24.22 -3.04
N SER A 35 15.58 22.89 -2.95
CA SER A 35 15.84 22.20 -1.69
C SER A 35 17.32 22.35 -1.32
N VAL A 36 17.60 22.94 -0.16
CA VAL A 36 18.96 23.10 0.37
C VAL A 36 19.09 22.20 1.59
N ALA A 37 20.22 21.49 1.70
CA ALA A 37 20.50 20.64 2.84
C ALA A 37 20.50 21.46 4.14
N HIS A 38 19.52 21.22 5.01
CA HIS A 38 19.49 21.78 6.35
C HIS A 38 20.21 20.84 7.31
N TYR A 39 21.44 21.20 7.68
CA TYR A 39 22.17 20.55 8.77
C TYR A 39 21.68 21.12 10.11
N GLY A 40 20.45 20.75 10.50
CA GLY A 40 19.99 20.88 11.89
C GLY A 40 20.78 19.93 12.80
N HIS A 41 20.80 20.21 14.11
CA HIS A 41 21.53 19.43 15.13
C HIS A 41 21.53 17.93 14.83
N ALA A 42 22.72 17.33 14.91
CA ALA A 42 22.94 15.91 14.71
C ALA A 42 21.80 15.12 15.37
N ALA A 43 21.03 14.42 14.54
CA ALA A 43 19.97 13.54 15.03
C ALA A 43 20.57 12.64 16.10
N ASN A 44 19.90 12.53 17.25
CA ASN A 44 20.23 11.54 18.25
C ASN A 44 20.44 10.20 17.54
N SER A 45 21.53 9.51 17.87
CA SER A 45 22.09 8.40 17.10
C SER A 45 21.17 7.19 16.88
N GLY A 46 19.90 7.22 17.33
CA GLY A 46 18.90 6.16 17.15
C GLY A 46 17.59 6.59 16.45
N GLU A 47 17.45 7.87 16.04
CA GLU A 47 16.23 8.39 15.41
C GLU A 47 16.37 8.54 13.89
N HIS A 48 15.40 8.01 13.15
CA HIS A 48 15.39 8.07 11.69
C HIS A 48 14.01 8.45 11.14
N VAL A 49 13.96 9.59 10.46
CA VAL A 49 12.72 10.06 9.82
C VAL A 49 12.71 9.60 8.36
N ILE A 50 11.66 8.86 7.98
CA ILE A 50 11.42 8.39 6.61
C ILE A 50 10.05 8.92 6.16
N GLU A 51 10.01 9.49 4.95
CA GLU A 51 8.81 10.09 4.36
C GLU A 51 8.33 9.22 3.19
N TYR A 52 7.02 9.02 3.08
CA TYR A 52 6.35 8.42 1.92
C TYR A 52 5.36 9.41 1.33
N ASP A 53 5.40 9.57 0.01
CA ASP A 53 4.53 10.48 -0.73
C ASP A 53 3.97 9.83 -1.98
N LEU A 54 2.65 9.61 -2.03
CA LEU A 54 2.00 8.94 -3.16
C LEU A 54 2.14 9.70 -4.49
N SER A 55 2.48 10.99 -4.46
CA SER A 55 2.75 11.77 -5.67
C SER A 55 4.13 11.47 -6.29
N LYS A 56 5.06 10.89 -5.52
CA LYS A 56 6.40 10.49 -5.99
C LYS A 56 6.33 9.10 -6.61
N ALA A 57 6.96 8.93 -7.78
CA ALA A 57 6.94 7.67 -8.53
C ALA A 57 7.43 6.47 -7.72
N ASP A 58 8.45 6.66 -6.88
CA ASP A 58 9.06 5.60 -6.06
C ASP A 58 8.14 5.09 -4.94
N ASP A 59 7.19 5.90 -4.48
CA ASP A 59 6.29 5.61 -3.36
C ASP A 59 4.84 5.35 -3.81
N ALA A 60 4.51 5.68 -5.06
CA ALA A 60 3.17 5.56 -5.65
C ALA A 60 2.60 4.13 -5.54
N PHE A 61 3.46 3.11 -5.50
CA PHE A 61 3.05 1.72 -5.36
C PHE A 61 2.23 1.46 -4.08
N ILE A 62 2.47 2.24 -3.00
CA ILE A 62 1.73 2.15 -1.73
C ILE A 62 0.22 2.34 -1.95
N GLY A 63 -0.19 3.11 -2.96
CA GLY A 63 -1.59 3.27 -3.36
C GLY A 63 -2.30 1.95 -3.71
N GLY A 64 -1.54 0.92 -4.08
CA GLY A 64 -2.06 -0.43 -4.33
C GLY A 64 -2.49 -1.19 -3.07
N HIS A 65 -2.06 -0.78 -1.88
CA HIS A 65 -2.49 -1.36 -0.60
C HIS A 65 -3.78 -0.69 -0.10
N ASN A 66 -4.84 -0.87 -0.90
CA ASN A 66 -6.16 -0.32 -0.62
C ASN A 66 -7.02 -1.35 0.10
N ILE A 67 -7.48 -1.00 1.30
CA ILE A 67 -8.32 -1.83 2.15
C ILE A 67 -9.59 -1.05 2.48
N ASP A 68 -10.74 -1.63 2.12
CA ASP A 68 -12.06 -1.06 2.38
C ASP A 68 -12.19 0.40 1.88
N GLY A 69 -11.63 0.65 0.69
CA GLY A 69 -11.65 1.95 0.00
C GLY A 69 -10.68 3.00 0.56
N ARG A 70 -9.73 2.62 1.41
CA ARG A 70 -8.68 3.50 1.97
C ARG A 70 -7.30 2.94 1.68
N VAL A 71 -6.36 3.80 1.29
CA VAL A 71 -4.94 3.42 1.22
C VAL A 71 -4.39 3.37 2.63
N LEU A 72 -4.07 2.17 3.11
CA LEU A 72 -3.45 1.98 4.41
C LEU A 72 -1.95 1.76 4.21
N PHE A 73 -1.12 2.31 5.08
CA PHE A 73 0.29 1.95 5.08
C PHE A 73 0.44 0.49 5.51
N PRO A 74 1.08 -0.39 4.70
CA PRO A 74 1.16 -1.82 5.00
C PRO A 74 1.87 -2.11 6.32
N ALA A 75 1.44 -3.16 7.02
CA ALA A 75 2.10 -3.61 8.25
C ALA A 75 3.58 -3.98 7.99
N THR A 76 3.84 -4.58 6.84
CA THR A 76 5.17 -4.96 6.35
C THR A 76 6.02 -3.75 5.98
N GLY A 77 5.38 -2.63 5.63
CA GLY A 77 6.04 -1.33 5.46
C GLY A 77 6.80 -0.90 6.70
N TYR A 78 6.19 -1.06 7.89
CA TYR A 78 6.88 -0.75 9.15
C TYR A 78 8.07 -1.66 9.42
N LEU A 79 7.98 -2.95 9.09
CA LEU A 79 9.10 -3.89 9.24
C LEU A 79 10.28 -3.45 8.37
N THR A 80 10.01 -3.05 7.12
CA THR A 80 11.03 -2.51 6.20
C THR A 80 11.61 -1.18 6.69
N LEU A 81 10.80 -0.29 7.27
CA LEU A 81 11.27 0.97 7.88
C LEU A 81 12.27 0.71 9.00
N VAL A 82 11.96 -0.24 9.89
CA VAL A 82 12.85 -0.65 10.98
C VAL A 82 14.11 -1.29 10.43
N GLY A 83 14.00 -2.16 9.42
CA GLY A 83 15.16 -2.79 8.79
C GLY A 83 16.11 -1.82 8.11
N ARG A 84 15.58 -0.83 7.37
CA ARG A 84 16.37 0.27 6.79
C ARG A 84 17.08 1.07 7.88
N THR A 85 16.42 1.31 9.00
CA THR A 85 17.00 2.03 10.14
C THR A 85 18.12 1.22 10.78
N MET A 86 17.92 -0.08 11.00
CA MET A 86 18.96 -0.97 11.51
C MET A 86 20.19 -1.05 10.61
N ALA A 87 20.00 -1.14 9.29
CA ALA A 87 21.11 -1.10 8.34
C ALA A 87 21.90 0.21 8.45
N LYS A 88 21.19 1.35 8.52
CA LYS A 88 21.80 2.68 8.69
C LYS A 88 22.59 2.81 9.99
N LEU A 89 22.02 2.39 11.12
CA LEU A 89 22.70 2.42 12.43
C LEU A 89 23.98 1.60 12.45
N ASN A 90 24.05 0.55 11.65
CA ASN A 90 25.20 -0.34 11.55
C ASN A 90 26.12 -0.01 10.35
N ASN A 91 25.92 1.11 9.66
CA ASN A 91 26.67 1.51 8.45
C ASN A 91 26.70 0.44 7.35
N LYS A 92 25.60 -0.31 7.21
CA LYS A 92 25.41 -1.33 6.18
C LYS A 92 24.31 -0.93 5.20
N LYS A 93 24.30 -1.58 4.04
CA LYS A 93 23.21 -1.45 3.09
C LYS A 93 22.03 -2.34 3.50
N PRO A 94 20.77 -1.93 3.26
CA PRO A 94 19.61 -2.77 3.53
C PRO A 94 19.69 -4.15 2.84
N GLU A 95 20.29 -4.22 1.66
CA GLU A 95 20.44 -5.44 0.86
C GLU A 95 21.47 -6.43 1.44
N GLU A 96 22.27 -5.99 2.41
CA GLU A 96 23.33 -6.78 3.07
C GLU A 96 23.01 -7.04 4.55
N THR A 97 21.88 -6.53 5.04
CA THR A 97 21.56 -6.55 6.47
C THR A 97 20.41 -7.50 6.74
N ALA A 98 20.73 -8.67 7.29
CA ALA A 98 19.72 -9.58 7.83
C ALA A 98 19.29 -9.15 9.24
N ILE A 99 17.99 -9.19 9.50
CA ILE A 99 17.39 -8.74 10.76
C ILE A 99 16.39 -9.76 11.30
N VAL A 100 16.23 -9.75 12.63
CA VAL A 100 15.17 -10.45 13.33
C VAL A 100 14.36 -9.42 14.10
N LEU A 101 13.05 -9.40 13.85
CA LEU A 101 12.08 -8.63 14.61
C LEU A 101 11.28 -9.58 15.50
N GLU A 102 11.04 -9.18 16.74
CA GLU A 102 10.32 -9.98 17.74
C GLU A 102 9.28 -9.12 18.45
N ASN A 103 8.19 -9.77 18.88
CA ASN A 103 7.11 -9.17 19.66
C ASN A 103 6.56 -7.87 19.05
N VAL A 104 6.43 -7.85 17.72
CA VAL A 104 5.94 -6.67 16.99
C VAL A 104 4.44 -6.51 17.22
N GLN A 105 4.02 -5.31 17.59
CA GLN A 105 2.64 -4.94 17.87
C GLN A 105 2.23 -3.75 17.01
N PHE A 106 1.23 -3.96 16.15
CA PHE A 106 0.62 -2.93 15.34
C PHE A 106 -0.52 -2.30 16.14
N ARG A 107 -0.25 -1.12 16.74
CA ARG A 107 -1.19 -0.47 17.66
C ARG A 107 -2.31 0.26 16.93
N ARG A 108 -2.01 0.79 15.74
CA ARG A 108 -2.99 1.48 14.89
C ARG A 108 -2.59 1.37 13.42
N THR A 109 -3.57 1.53 12.55
CA THR A 109 -3.35 1.69 11.12
C THR A 109 -3.04 3.15 10.80
N THR A 110 -2.24 3.35 9.75
CA THR A 110 -1.94 4.68 9.21
C THR A 110 -2.60 4.78 7.84
N ILE A 111 -3.43 5.80 7.65
CA ILE A 111 -4.04 6.09 6.35
C ILE A 111 -3.07 6.99 5.59
N VAL A 112 -2.73 6.62 4.35
CA VAL A 112 -1.86 7.43 3.50
C VAL A 112 -2.74 8.28 2.58
N PRO A 113 -2.77 9.61 2.74
CA PRO A 113 -3.55 10.50 1.87
C PRO A 113 -2.88 10.63 0.49
N CYS A 114 -3.68 10.88 -0.54
CA CYS A 114 -3.19 11.07 -1.91
C CYS A 114 -2.39 12.38 -2.08
N ASP A 115 -2.73 13.41 -1.32
CA ASP A 115 -2.27 14.79 -1.55
C ASP A 115 -1.24 15.28 -0.54
N ALA A 116 -0.78 14.42 0.38
CA ALA A 116 0.17 14.82 1.41
C ALA A 116 1.16 13.70 1.77
N PRO A 117 2.43 14.03 2.01
CA PRO A 117 3.41 13.07 2.47
C PRO A 117 3.14 12.66 3.92
N VAL A 118 3.40 11.39 4.23
CA VAL A 118 3.36 10.84 5.59
C VAL A 118 4.78 10.63 6.10
N LYS A 119 5.07 11.12 7.30
CA LYS A 119 6.38 11.01 7.95
C LYS A 119 6.35 10.00 9.09
N PHE A 120 7.27 9.05 9.04
CA PHE A 120 7.48 8.06 10.08
C PHE A 120 8.79 8.37 10.80
N LEU A 121 8.73 8.53 12.11
CA LEU A 121 9.89 8.57 12.98
C LEU A 121 10.13 7.15 13.51
N VAL A 122 11.26 6.55 13.15
CA VAL A 122 11.70 5.26 13.67
C VAL A 122 12.75 5.51 14.73
N SER A 123 12.51 5.01 15.93
CA SER A 123 13.43 5.10 17.06
C SER A 123 13.85 3.69 17.44
N VAL A 124 15.15 3.42 17.55
CA VAL A 124 15.68 2.14 18.04
C VAL A 124 16.61 2.40 19.22
N ARG A 125 16.43 1.65 20.32
CA ARG A 125 17.30 1.74 21.49
C ARG A 125 18.48 0.78 21.37
N ASP A 126 19.69 1.32 21.35
CA ASP A 126 20.93 0.56 21.13
C ASP A 126 21.15 -0.59 22.13
N SER A 127 20.74 -0.43 23.40
CA SER A 127 21.00 -1.42 24.45
C SER A 127 20.05 -2.61 24.45
N THR A 128 18.78 -2.42 24.07
CA THR A 128 17.74 -3.46 24.15
C THR A 128 17.22 -3.90 22.79
N GLY A 129 17.50 -3.15 21.72
CA GLY A 129 16.90 -3.36 20.41
C GLY A 129 15.41 -3.03 20.36
N GLU A 130 14.83 -2.48 21.45
CA GLU A 130 13.44 -2.03 21.44
C GLU A 130 13.27 -0.88 20.46
N PHE A 131 12.23 -0.95 19.65
CA PHE A 131 11.91 0.08 18.69
C PHE A 131 10.46 0.55 18.81
N ASP A 132 10.26 1.79 18.41
CA ASP A 132 8.95 2.37 18.16
C ASP A 132 8.95 3.09 16.80
N VAL A 133 7.83 2.98 16.09
CA VAL A 133 7.57 3.75 14.88
C VAL A 133 6.42 4.67 15.16
N CYS A 134 6.68 5.97 15.10
CA CYS A 134 5.72 7.03 15.34
C CYS A 134 5.31 7.71 14.03
N GLU A 135 4.03 8.04 13.92
CA GLU A 135 3.49 8.89 12.85
C GLU A 135 2.59 9.95 13.50
N GLY A 136 2.66 11.20 13.03
CA GLY A 136 1.86 12.30 13.60
C GLY A 136 2.01 12.49 15.12
N GLY A 137 3.18 12.15 15.70
CA GLY A 137 3.45 12.23 17.14
C GLY A 137 2.85 11.09 17.99
N SER A 138 2.29 10.05 17.37
CA SER A 138 1.71 8.90 18.06
C SER A 138 2.30 7.58 17.58
N VAL A 139 2.52 6.66 18.52
CA VAL A 139 3.12 5.35 18.25
C VAL A 139 2.18 4.50 17.39
N ALA A 140 2.67 4.09 16.22
CA ALA A 140 1.99 3.18 15.30
C ALA A 140 2.37 1.72 15.55
N VAL A 141 3.67 1.45 15.72
CA VAL A 141 4.21 0.09 15.89
C VAL A 141 5.27 0.08 16.98
N THR A 142 5.33 -1.01 17.75
CA THR A 142 6.39 -1.28 18.74
C THR A 142 6.90 -2.70 18.60
N GLY A 143 8.14 -2.96 18.97
CA GLY A 143 8.69 -4.32 19.05
C GLY A 143 10.15 -4.31 19.48
N SER A 144 10.85 -5.42 19.28
CA SER A 144 12.31 -5.50 19.39
C SER A 144 12.92 -5.94 18.07
N VAL A 145 14.09 -5.40 17.74
CA VAL A 145 14.85 -5.73 16.54
C VAL A 145 16.31 -5.96 16.89
N ARG A 146 16.92 -6.93 16.22
CA ARG A 146 18.35 -7.19 16.29
C ARG A 146 18.88 -7.60 14.92
N LEU A 147 20.19 -7.48 14.73
CA LEU A 147 20.85 -8.12 13.60
C LEU A 147 20.69 -9.65 13.72
N ALA A 148 20.43 -10.30 12.60
CA ALA A 148 20.35 -11.74 12.56
C ALA A 148 21.75 -12.35 12.73
N GLY A 149 21.84 -13.47 13.44
CA GLY A 149 23.03 -14.33 13.43
C GLY A 149 23.09 -15.18 12.16
N GLU A 150 23.66 -16.37 12.29
CA GLU A 150 23.74 -17.35 11.21
C GLU A 150 22.33 -17.77 10.73
N PRO A 151 22.03 -17.71 9.42
CA PRO A 151 20.68 -18.00 8.89
C PRO A 151 20.11 -19.35 9.33
N GLY A 152 20.94 -20.39 9.40
CA GLY A 152 20.51 -21.74 9.79
C GLY A 152 20.10 -21.86 11.26
N ALA A 153 20.57 -20.97 12.13
CA ALA A 153 20.15 -20.93 13.54
C ALA A 153 18.87 -20.09 13.73
N GLU A 154 18.60 -19.18 12.81
CA GLU A 154 17.48 -18.24 12.91
C GLU A 154 16.19 -18.75 12.25
N ARG A 155 16.28 -19.73 11.35
CA ARG A 155 15.14 -20.26 10.60
C ARG A 155 14.73 -21.64 11.12
N LEU A 156 13.45 -21.98 10.94
CA LEU A 156 13.01 -23.37 11.16
C LEU A 156 13.32 -24.18 9.91
N ASP A 157 13.87 -25.38 10.11
CA ASP A 157 13.94 -26.40 9.08
C ASP A 157 12.57 -27.08 8.99
N LEU A 158 11.76 -26.63 8.04
CA LEU A 158 10.41 -27.14 7.82
C LEU A 158 10.38 -27.85 6.47
N GLY A 159 9.83 -29.07 6.46
CA GLY A 159 9.56 -29.81 5.23
C GLY A 159 8.43 -29.19 4.42
N GLU A 160 7.86 -29.96 3.49
CA GLU A 160 6.66 -29.50 2.79
C GLU A 160 5.45 -29.49 3.73
N PRO A 161 4.57 -28.47 3.66
CA PRO A 161 3.34 -28.47 4.43
C PRO A 161 2.40 -29.58 3.93
N ASP A 162 1.47 -30.00 4.79
CA ASP A 162 0.44 -30.98 4.42
C ASP A 162 -0.52 -30.40 3.36
N GLY A 163 -0.16 -30.54 2.09
CA GLY A 163 -0.95 -30.09 0.94
C GLY A 163 -1.93 -31.16 0.43
N ASP A 164 -3.02 -30.72 -0.20
CA ASP A 164 -3.79 -31.59 -1.09
C ASP A 164 -3.07 -31.61 -2.45
N GLY A 165 -2.33 -32.68 -2.73
CA GLY A 165 -1.59 -32.85 -3.99
C GLY A 165 -2.48 -33.09 -5.22
N ALA A 166 -3.77 -32.84 -5.14
CA ALA A 166 -4.78 -33.27 -6.13
C ALA A 166 -5.77 -32.18 -6.59
N ASP A 167 -5.77 -30.99 -5.98
CA ASP A 167 -6.71 -29.93 -6.33
C ASP A 167 -6.17 -28.95 -7.38
N GLU A 168 -7.06 -28.40 -8.20
CA GLU A 168 -6.73 -27.31 -9.13
C GLU A 168 -6.21 -26.09 -8.36
N ALA A 169 -5.06 -25.55 -8.80
CA ALA A 169 -4.46 -24.37 -8.19
C ALA A 169 -5.33 -23.12 -8.45
N LEU A 170 -5.55 -22.32 -7.40
CA LEU A 170 -6.14 -21.00 -7.50
C LEU A 170 -5.12 -20.05 -8.15
N LEU A 171 -5.54 -19.33 -9.18
CA LEU A 171 -4.72 -18.32 -9.85
C LEU A 171 -4.95 -16.94 -9.24
N THR A 172 -4.06 -16.00 -9.58
CA THR A 172 -4.12 -14.59 -9.13
C THR A 172 -5.53 -13.98 -9.17
N ASP A 173 -6.26 -14.13 -10.28
CA ASP A 173 -7.59 -13.52 -10.40
C ASP A 173 -8.64 -14.13 -9.47
N ASP A 174 -8.60 -15.44 -9.23
CA ASP A 174 -9.50 -16.11 -8.29
C ASP A 174 -9.20 -15.71 -6.84
N ILE A 175 -7.92 -15.68 -6.49
CA ILE A 175 -7.42 -15.27 -5.17
C ILE A 175 -7.85 -13.84 -4.86
N TYR A 176 -7.60 -12.90 -5.79
CA TYR A 176 -7.92 -11.49 -5.56
C TYR A 176 -9.41 -11.18 -5.72
N LYS A 177 -10.18 -12.04 -6.40
CA LYS A 177 -11.65 -11.99 -6.38
C LYS A 177 -12.19 -12.34 -4.99
N GLU A 178 -11.72 -13.42 -4.38
CA GLU A 178 -12.10 -13.79 -3.00
C GLU A 178 -11.69 -12.71 -1.99
N MET A 179 -10.45 -12.21 -2.07
CA MET A 179 -9.97 -11.11 -1.24
C MET A 179 -10.83 -9.84 -1.36
N ARG A 180 -11.27 -9.49 -2.58
CA ARG A 180 -12.15 -8.34 -2.82
C ARG A 180 -13.50 -8.50 -2.13
N LEU A 181 -14.07 -9.72 -2.07
CA LEU A 181 -15.33 -9.99 -1.35
C LEU A 181 -15.19 -9.76 0.17
N ARG A 182 -13.99 -9.95 0.72
CA ARG A 182 -13.68 -9.69 2.14
C ARG A 182 -13.41 -8.22 2.45
N GLY A 183 -13.24 -7.37 1.43
CA GLY A 183 -12.97 -5.94 1.56
C GLY A 183 -11.51 -5.53 1.28
N TYR A 184 -10.68 -6.44 0.77
CA TYR A 184 -9.33 -6.12 0.33
C TYR A 184 -9.33 -5.69 -1.14
N ASN A 185 -9.05 -4.43 -1.40
CA ASN A 185 -9.04 -3.84 -2.74
C ASN A 185 -7.61 -3.71 -3.29
N TYR A 186 -6.79 -4.75 -3.10
CA TYR A 186 -5.39 -4.75 -3.55
C TYR A 186 -5.25 -4.43 -5.05
N GLY A 187 -4.22 -3.66 -5.39
CA GLY A 187 -3.91 -3.24 -6.75
C GLY A 187 -2.40 -3.19 -7.02
N GLY A 188 -2.02 -3.18 -8.30
CA GLY A 188 -0.63 -3.12 -8.72
C GLY A 188 0.23 -4.26 -8.14
N VAL A 189 1.42 -3.93 -7.66
CA VAL A 189 2.40 -4.86 -7.08
C VAL A 189 1.91 -5.58 -5.81
N PHE A 190 0.85 -5.09 -5.15
CA PHE A 190 0.23 -5.79 -4.02
C PHE A 190 -0.65 -6.97 -4.46
N ARG A 191 -0.90 -7.13 -5.77
CA ARG A 191 -1.51 -8.34 -6.35
C ARG A 191 -0.47 -9.42 -6.69
N GLY A 192 0.45 -9.69 -5.75
CA GLY A 192 1.62 -10.52 -6.00
C GLY A 192 1.45 -12.02 -5.73
N ILE A 193 0.30 -12.53 -5.27
CA ILE A 193 0.08 -13.98 -5.19
C ILE A 193 -0.20 -14.52 -6.60
N VAL A 194 0.74 -15.29 -7.13
CA VAL A 194 0.68 -15.87 -8.49
C VAL A 194 -0.25 -17.09 -8.49
N SER A 195 -0.04 -17.99 -7.55
CA SER A 195 -0.83 -19.21 -7.40
C SER A 195 -0.90 -19.66 -5.95
N SER A 196 -1.92 -20.45 -5.62
CA SER A 196 -2.11 -21.08 -4.32
C SER A 196 -2.82 -22.41 -4.52
N ASP A 197 -2.53 -23.41 -3.70
CA ASP A 197 -3.43 -24.54 -3.50
C ASP A 197 -4.74 -24.10 -2.81
N THR A 198 -5.75 -24.98 -2.81
CA THR A 198 -7.09 -24.72 -2.25
C THR A 198 -7.07 -24.50 -0.73
N ARG A 199 -6.09 -25.08 -0.03
CA ARG A 199 -5.90 -24.94 1.43
C ARG A 199 -5.01 -23.76 1.82
N CYS A 200 -4.46 -23.05 0.83
CA CYS A 200 -3.45 -22.00 0.99
C CYS A 200 -2.31 -22.45 1.91
N ALA A 201 -1.80 -23.66 1.69
CA ALA A 201 -0.64 -24.24 2.36
C ALA A 201 0.62 -24.04 1.51
N ALA A 202 0.53 -24.15 0.18
CA ALA A 202 1.64 -23.93 -0.74
C ALA A 202 1.21 -23.10 -1.96
N GLY A 203 2.12 -22.28 -2.48
CA GLY A 203 1.85 -21.43 -3.63
C GLY A 203 3.09 -20.69 -4.12
N GLU A 204 2.89 -19.72 -5.00
CA GLU A 204 3.95 -18.88 -5.56
C GLU A 204 3.63 -17.39 -5.42
N LEU A 205 4.65 -16.60 -5.07
CA LEU A 205 4.60 -15.15 -4.94
C LEU A 205 5.50 -14.50 -5.98
N ALA A 206 5.04 -13.41 -6.57
CA ALA A 206 5.84 -12.55 -7.44
C ALA A 206 6.87 -11.76 -6.62
N TRP A 207 8.07 -11.62 -7.15
CA TRP A 207 9.15 -10.88 -6.53
C TRP A 207 9.75 -9.86 -7.51
N ASP A 208 9.43 -8.59 -7.31
CA ASP A 208 9.86 -7.49 -8.20
C ASP A 208 10.95 -6.60 -7.57
N GLY A 209 11.64 -7.10 -6.55
CA GLY A 209 12.66 -6.34 -5.83
C GLY A 209 12.12 -5.42 -4.73
N ASN A 210 10.81 -5.40 -4.49
CA ASN A 210 10.19 -4.59 -3.43
C ASN A 210 9.75 -5.45 -2.25
N TRP A 211 10.44 -5.28 -1.12
CA TRP A 211 10.20 -6.02 0.12
C TRP A 211 8.82 -5.77 0.73
N ILE A 212 8.26 -4.56 0.58
CA ILE A 212 7.00 -4.20 1.23
C ILE A 212 5.82 -5.01 0.64
N PRO A 213 5.55 -4.97 -0.68
CA PRO A 213 4.52 -5.80 -1.29
C PRO A 213 4.82 -7.30 -1.16
N PHE A 214 6.08 -7.72 -1.30
CA PHE A 214 6.44 -9.14 -1.19
C PHE A 214 6.08 -9.72 0.18
N MET A 215 6.54 -9.10 1.27
CA MET A 215 6.14 -9.54 2.61
C MET A 215 4.64 -9.38 2.84
N ASP A 216 4.01 -8.36 2.27
CA ASP A 216 2.56 -8.17 2.38
C ASP A 216 1.81 -9.33 1.74
N THR A 217 2.24 -9.81 0.57
CA THR A 217 1.65 -10.98 -0.08
C THR A 217 1.80 -12.26 0.75
N MET A 218 2.83 -12.39 1.59
CA MET A 218 2.91 -13.47 2.58
C MET A 218 1.82 -13.32 3.66
N VAL A 219 1.59 -12.10 4.15
CA VAL A 219 0.50 -11.82 5.11
C VAL A 219 -0.86 -12.09 4.47
N GLN A 220 -1.06 -11.67 3.21
CA GLN A 220 -2.25 -11.98 2.42
C GLN A 220 -2.46 -13.50 2.27
N PHE A 221 -1.38 -14.25 2.01
CA PHE A 221 -1.40 -15.71 1.90
C PHE A 221 -1.85 -16.38 3.21
N GLY A 222 -1.44 -15.83 4.36
CA GLY A 222 -1.97 -16.24 5.66
C GLY A 222 -3.47 -15.94 5.83
N ILE A 223 -3.92 -14.76 5.39
CA ILE A 223 -5.31 -14.29 5.51
C ILE A 223 -6.28 -15.08 4.65
N ILE A 224 -5.96 -15.40 3.39
CA ILE A 224 -6.88 -16.11 2.48
C ILE A 224 -7.30 -17.46 3.06
N GLY A 225 -6.37 -18.08 3.78
CA GLY A 225 -6.55 -19.34 4.48
C GLY A 225 -7.43 -19.32 5.74
N ILE A 226 -7.88 -18.14 6.18
CA ILE A 226 -8.83 -18.03 7.28
C ILE A 226 -10.24 -18.31 6.71
N ASP A 227 -10.96 -19.25 7.32
CA ASP A 227 -12.28 -19.73 6.88
C ASP A 227 -13.42 -18.71 7.04
N THR A 228 -13.14 -17.52 7.54
CA THR A 228 -14.11 -16.44 7.64
C THR A 228 -13.95 -15.45 6.50
N ARG A 229 -15.07 -15.10 5.85
CA ARG A 229 -15.13 -14.06 4.80
C ARG A 229 -15.18 -12.65 5.36
N GLU A 230 -14.43 -12.43 6.43
CA GLU A 230 -14.36 -11.17 7.15
C GLU A 230 -13.08 -10.38 6.86
N LEU A 231 -13.13 -9.09 7.15
CA LEU A 231 -11.98 -8.21 6.98
C LEU A 231 -11.07 -8.29 8.21
N TYR A 232 -9.85 -8.79 8.01
CA TYR A 232 -8.84 -8.91 9.05
C TYR A 232 -7.64 -7.99 8.81
N LEU A 233 -7.08 -7.46 9.90
CA LEU A 233 -5.84 -6.72 9.89
C LEU A 233 -4.83 -7.33 10.87
N PRO A 234 -3.53 -7.35 10.52
CA PRO A 234 -2.50 -7.83 11.43
C PRO A 234 -2.39 -6.89 12.64
N THR A 235 -2.27 -7.48 13.83
CA THR A 235 -2.18 -6.77 15.12
C THR A 235 -0.91 -7.12 15.88
N ARG A 236 -0.44 -8.35 15.74
CA ARG A 236 0.82 -8.80 16.33
C ARG A 236 1.55 -9.74 15.39
N LEU A 237 2.85 -9.75 15.52
CA LEU A 237 3.76 -10.64 14.83
C LEU A 237 4.80 -11.08 15.86
N GLN A 238 4.78 -12.37 16.19
CA GLN A 238 5.65 -12.91 17.24
C GLN A 238 7.11 -12.80 16.82
N ARG A 239 7.44 -13.20 15.58
CA ARG A 239 8.80 -13.14 15.06
C ARG A 239 8.80 -13.00 13.54
N ALA A 240 9.67 -12.15 13.02
CA ALA A 240 10.00 -12.11 11.60
C ALA A 240 11.51 -12.16 11.41
N TYR A 241 11.96 -13.09 10.57
CA TYR A 241 13.31 -13.12 10.03
C TYR A 241 13.27 -12.58 8.60
N ILE A 242 14.15 -11.63 8.30
CA ILE A 242 14.31 -11.05 6.96
C ILE A 242 15.79 -11.15 6.62
N GLY A 243 16.11 -12.06 5.69
CA GLY A 243 17.47 -12.35 5.23
C GLY A 243 17.63 -12.10 3.73
N PRO A 244 18.16 -10.93 3.33
CA PRO A 244 18.33 -10.57 1.91
C PRO A 244 19.14 -11.58 1.09
N HIS A 245 20.15 -12.22 1.69
CA HIS A 245 21.04 -13.17 1.01
C HIS A 245 20.35 -14.42 0.47
N ALA A 246 19.22 -14.82 1.07
CA ALA A 246 18.46 -16.00 0.66
C ALA A 246 17.31 -15.65 -0.32
N GLN A 247 17.18 -14.38 -0.71
CA GLN A 247 16.16 -13.94 -1.63
C GLN A 247 16.65 -14.08 -3.09
N PRO A 248 15.84 -14.65 -3.99
CA PRO A 248 16.21 -14.79 -5.41
C PRO A 248 16.27 -13.42 -6.12
N PRO A 249 16.85 -13.35 -7.33
CA PRO A 249 16.83 -12.13 -8.13
C PRO A 249 15.40 -11.73 -8.51
N PRO A 250 15.11 -10.41 -8.62
CA PRO A 250 13.81 -9.91 -9.10
C PRO A 250 13.38 -10.53 -10.42
N GLY A 251 12.08 -10.77 -10.58
CA GLY A 251 11.45 -11.48 -11.70
C GLY A 251 11.37 -13.00 -11.53
N THR A 252 11.96 -13.56 -10.47
CA THR A 252 11.87 -15.00 -10.18
C THR A 252 10.70 -15.27 -9.22
N PRO A 253 9.71 -16.12 -9.59
CA PRO A 253 8.67 -16.54 -8.67
C PRO A 253 9.26 -17.21 -7.43
N VAL A 254 8.67 -16.94 -6.27
CA VAL A 254 9.14 -17.44 -4.97
C VAL A 254 8.09 -18.35 -4.37
N ALA A 255 8.45 -19.61 -4.11
CA ALA A 255 7.57 -20.53 -3.42
C ALA A 255 7.26 -20.03 -2.00
N VAL A 256 5.97 -19.96 -1.67
CA VAL A 256 5.47 -19.67 -0.31
C VAL A 256 4.92 -20.95 0.31
N ARG A 257 5.22 -21.14 1.59
CA ARG A 257 4.73 -22.27 2.40
C ARG A 257 4.13 -21.76 3.70
N MET A 258 2.93 -22.21 4.02
CA MET A 258 2.20 -21.89 5.24
C MET A 258 2.00 -23.15 6.08
N HIS A 259 2.72 -23.25 7.20
CA HIS A 259 2.58 -24.30 8.19
C HIS A 259 1.58 -23.86 9.26
N ARG A 260 0.29 -24.13 9.02
CA ARG A 260 -0.79 -23.68 9.90
C ARG A 260 -0.66 -24.15 11.34
N ALA A 261 -0.20 -25.39 11.57
CA ALA A 261 -0.03 -25.94 12.91
C ALA A 261 1.02 -25.18 13.74
N LEU A 262 1.99 -24.56 13.09
CA LEU A 262 3.06 -23.78 13.74
C LEU A 262 2.83 -22.26 13.63
N ASP A 263 1.83 -21.84 12.85
CA ASP A 263 1.59 -20.43 12.51
C ASP A 263 2.84 -19.79 11.86
N VAL A 264 3.45 -20.49 10.89
CA VAL A 264 4.69 -20.07 10.22
C VAL A 264 4.48 -19.96 8.71
N ILE A 265 4.83 -18.81 8.15
CA ILE A 265 4.85 -18.54 6.71
C ILE A 265 6.29 -18.33 6.28
N THR A 266 6.74 -19.09 5.28
CA THR A 266 8.09 -18.95 4.70
C THR A 266 8.00 -18.66 3.21
N ALA A 267 8.82 -17.74 2.72
CA ALA A 267 9.00 -17.49 1.29
C ALA A 267 10.37 -16.86 1.05
N GLY A 268 11.21 -17.53 0.26
CA GLY A 268 12.57 -17.06 -0.04
C GLY A 268 13.40 -16.79 1.22
N GLY A 269 13.84 -15.55 1.37
CA GLY A 269 14.61 -15.06 2.51
C GLY A 269 13.78 -14.56 3.70
N VAL A 270 12.46 -14.72 3.68
CA VAL A 270 11.57 -14.24 4.75
C VAL A 270 10.90 -15.41 5.46
N GLU A 271 10.82 -15.30 6.78
CA GLU A 271 10.04 -16.20 7.64
C GLU A 271 9.25 -15.37 8.65
N LEU A 272 7.93 -15.53 8.66
CA LEU A 272 7.00 -14.89 9.59
C LEU A 272 6.42 -15.96 10.52
N ARG A 273 6.46 -15.72 11.83
CA ARG A 273 5.90 -16.61 12.85
C ARG A 273 4.87 -15.89 13.70
N GLY A 274 3.78 -16.57 14.01
CA GLY A 274 2.80 -16.10 14.98
C GLY A 274 2.07 -14.82 14.56
N VAL A 275 1.63 -14.72 13.30
CA VAL A 275 0.90 -13.54 12.83
C VAL A 275 -0.52 -13.57 13.39
N LYS A 276 -0.86 -12.59 14.22
CA LYS A 276 -2.20 -12.47 14.81
C LYS A 276 -3.01 -11.40 14.11
N TYR A 277 -4.20 -11.79 13.70
CA TYR A 277 -5.15 -10.95 13.00
C TYR A 277 -6.31 -10.56 13.92
N SER A 278 -6.88 -9.38 13.70
CA SER A 278 -8.11 -8.95 14.36
C SER A 278 -9.14 -8.50 13.33
N LEU A 279 -10.42 -8.66 13.68
CA LEU A 279 -11.53 -8.18 12.87
C LEU A 279 -11.49 -6.66 12.76
N ALA A 280 -11.42 -6.15 11.53
CA ALA A 280 -11.45 -4.73 11.25
C ALA A 280 -12.88 -4.23 11.08
N ARG A 281 -13.13 -3.00 11.54
CA ARG A 281 -14.42 -2.34 11.30
C ARG A 281 -14.52 -1.95 9.82
N ARG A 282 -15.49 -2.54 9.13
CA ARG A 282 -15.85 -2.13 7.77
C ARG A 282 -16.53 -0.77 7.78
N ARG A 283 -16.30 0.01 6.73
CA ARG A 283 -17.03 1.24 6.49
C ARG A 283 -18.50 0.89 6.26
N ALA A 284 -19.39 1.61 6.93
CA ALA A 284 -20.78 1.68 6.50
C ALA A 284 -20.79 2.43 5.16
N ASN A 285 -20.64 1.69 4.06
CA ASN A 285 -20.86 2.24 2.73
C ASN A 285 -22.35 2.04 2.42
N PRO A 286 -23.17 3.10 2.40
CA PRO A 286 -24.58 2.97 2.09
C PRO A 286 -24.72 2.74 0.59
N GLN A 287 -24.46 1.51 0.14
CA GLN A 287 -25.03 1.06 -1.12
C GLN A 287 -26.54 0.88 -0.85
N PRO A 288 -27.41 1.69 -1.46
CA PRO A 288 -28.83 1.51 -1.27
C PRO A 288 -29.20 0.11 -1.74
N ALA A 289 -30.05 -0.57 -0.97
CA ALA A 289 -30.53 -1.89 -1.36
C ALA A 289 -31.13 -1.82 -2.78
N PRO A 290 -30.89 -2.84 -3.62
CA PRO A 290 -31.49 -2.87 -4.93
C PRO A 290 -33.02 -2.79 -4.80
N LYS A 291 -33.64 -2.00 -5.68
CA LYS A 291 -35.10 -1.88 -5.74
C LYS A 291 -35.67 -3.08 -6.49
N ILE A 292 -36.75 -3.63 -5.97
CA ILE A 292 -37.50 -4.70 -6.62
C ILE A 292 -38.79 -4.09 -7.18
N GLU A 293 -38.95 -4.18 -8.49
CA GLU A 293 -40.17 -3.78 -9.20
C GLU A 293 -40.87 -5.03 -9.74
N LYS A 294 -42.18 -5.14 -9.52
CA LYS A 294 -42.98 -6.29 -9.93
C LYS A 294 -43.66 -6.00 -11.26
N TYR A 295 -43.48 -6.89 -12.24
CA TYR A 295 -44.29 -6.87 -13.46
C TYR A 295 -45.72 -7.33 -13.18
N THR A 296 -46.69 -6.53 -13.61
CA THR A 296 -48.11 -6.85 -13.57
C THR A 296 -48.76 -6.40 -14.86
N PHE A 297 -49.74 -7.15 -15.34
CA PHE A 297 -50.57 -6.68 -16.44
C PHE A 297 -51.34 -5.43 -16.01
N VAL A 298 -51.20 -4.34 -16.76
CA VAL A 298 -51.95 -3.10 -16.57
C VAL A 298 -52.78 -2.87 -17.84
N PRO A 299 -54.12 -3.03 -17.79
CA PRO A 299 -54.98 -2.69 -18.92
C PRO A 299 -54.84 -1.20 -19.30
N TYR A 300 -55.00 -0.86 -20.58
CA TYR A 300 -54.96 0.55 -21.02
C TYR A 300 -56.08 1.39 -20.36
N ASP A 301 -57.30 0.83 -20.26
CA ASP A 301 -58.46 1.49 -19.68
C ASP A 301 -58.62 1.17 -18.18
N ASN A 302 -57.54 1.36 -17.40
CA ASN A 302 -57.56 0.98 -15.99
C ASN A 302 -58.26 2.03 -15.10
N VAL A 303 -59.57 1.86 -14.89
CA VAL A 303 -60.40 2.72 -14.02
C VAL A 303 -60.14 2.47 -12.50
N SER A 304 -59.46 1.37 -12.15
CA SER A 304 -59.32 0.90 -10.76
C SER A 304 -58.17 1.55 -9.96
N VAL A 305 -57.37 2.41 -10.60
CA VAL A 305 -56.14 3.00 -10.02
C VAL A 305 -56.42 3.91 -8.81
N GLY A 306 -57.65 4.37 -8.59
CA GLY A 306 -58.01 5.34 -7.56
C GLY A 306 -58.29 4.82 -6.14
N ALA A 307 -58.29 3.50 -5.88
CA ALA A 307 -59.07 2.99 -4.74
C ALA A 307 -58.36 2.80 -3.38
N LYS A 308 -57.03 2.92 -3.25
CA LYS A 308 -56.36 2.59 -1.96
C LYS A 308 -55.30 3.57 -1.44
N ASP A 309 -54.62 4.34 -2.30
CA ASP A 309 -53.64 5.34 -1.86
C ASP A 309 -53.39 6.37 -2.97
N THR A 310 -54.00 7.55 -2.87
CA THR A 310 -54.13 8.51 -3.99
C THR A 310 -52.81 9.13 -4.45
N SER A 311 -51.81 9.23 -3.57
CA SER A 311 -50.49 9.78 -3.90
C SER A 311 -49.59 8.78 -4.63
N ARG A 312 -49.62 7.51 -4.20
CA ARG A 312 -48.92 6.39 -4.81
C ARG A 312 -49.53 6.04 -6.17
N SER A 313 -50.86 6.01 -6.23
CA SER A 313 -51.67 5.83 -7.45
C SER A 313 -51.28 6.76 -8.59
N LYS A 314 -51.05 8.06 -8.33
CA LYS A 314 -50.62 9.03 -9.35
C LYS A 314 -49.20 8.81 -9.84
N ARG A 315 -48.28 8.45 -8.94
CA ARG A 315 -46.89 8.14 -9.33
C ARG A 315 -46.82 6.88 -10.17
N ASP A 316 -47.56 5.85 -9.79
CA ASP A 316 -47.63 4.59 -10.54
C ASP A 316 -48.22 4.83 -11.94
N ALA A 317 -49.28 5.62 -12.06
CA ALA A 317 -49.86 5.99 -13.35
C ALA A 317 -48.86 6.75 -14.25
N LEU A 318 -48.19 7.79 -13.73
CA LEU A 318 -47.15 8.51 -14.47
C LEU A 318 -45.98 7.61 -14.88
N THR A 319 -45.59 6.68 -14.01
CA THR A 319 -44.51 5.72 -14.27
C THR A 319 -44.90 4.79 -15.42
N VAL A 320 -46.10 4.23 -15.40
CA VAL A 320 -46.62 3.37 -16.49
C VAL A 320 -46.71 4.15 -17.79
N THR A 321 -47.23 5.39 -17.78
CA THR A 321 -47.29 6.22 -18.99
C THR A 321 -45.90 6.51 -19.56
N LEU A 322 -44.92 6.84 -18.72
CA LEU A 322 -43.55 7.07 -19.15
C LEU A 322 -42.90 5.79 -19.69
N GLN A 323 -43.14 4.64 -19.05
CA GLN A 323 -42.66 3.34 -19.52
C GLN A 323 -43.21 3.01 -20.92
N VAL A 324 -44.51 3.18 -21.14
CA VAL A 324 -45.15 2.99 -22.46
C VAL A 324 -44.58 3.97 -23.49
N LEU A 325 -44.37 5.24 -23.12
CA LEU A 325 -43.76 6.23 -24.01
C LEU A 325 -42.33 5.82 -24.39
N LEU A 326 -41.50 5.42 -23.42
CA LEU A 326 -40.12 5.01 -23.66
C LEU A 326 -40.04 3.73 -24.49
N GLU A 327 -40.94 2.77 -24.23
CA GLU A 327 -41.07 1.54 -25.03
C GLU A 327 -41.38 1.86 -26.50
N ASN A 328 -42.18 2.89 -26.77
CA ASN A 328 -42.61 3.26 -28.12
C ASN A 328 -41.81 4.41 -28.75
N ALA A 329 -40.91 5.08 -28.03
CA ALA A 329 -40.11 6.19 -28.55
C ALA A 329 -38.97 5.74 -29.48
N GLY A 330 -38.51 4.48 -29.37
CA GLY A 330 -37.44 3.91 -30.18
C GLY A 330 -37.84 3.48 -31.60
N THR A 331 -39.11 3.61 -31.99
CA THR A 331 -39.61 3.29 -33.34
C THR A 331 -39.70 4.51 -34.28
N LEU A 332 -39.10 5.65 -33.90
CA LEU A 332 -38.80 6.73 -34.83
C LEU A 332 -37.60 6.31 -35.72
N GLN A 333 -37.89 5.55 -36.79
CA GLN A 333 -36.99 5.57 -37.94
C GLN A 333 -36.97 7.00 -38.47
N LEU A 334 -35.84 7.69 -38.30
CA LEU A 334 -35.51 8.91 -39.02
C LEU A 334 -35.64 8.62 -40.53
N ARG A 335 -36.67 9.18 -41.14
CA ARG A 335 -36.77 9.35 -42.60
C ARG A 335 -36.17 10.68 -43.00
#